data_AF-A0A4Z1CTX9-F1
#
_entry.id   AF-A0A4Z1CTX9-F1
#
_cell.length_a   1.000
_cell.length_b   1.000
_cell.length_c   1.000
_cell.angle_alpha   90.00
_cell.angle_beta   90.00
_cell.angle_gamma   90.00
#
_symmetry.space_group_name_H-M   'P 1'
#
loop_
_entity.id
_entity.type
_entity.pdbx_description
1 polymer ?
#
loop_
_entity_poly.entity_id
_entity_poly.type
_entity_poly.pdbx_seq_one_letter_code
_entity_poly.pdbx_strand_id
1 'polypeptide(L)'
;MVQGLNMRQQIYLAVLYAIDRDNEEAQKRRWHATRERQPAEQWRWITYGVDHPAAEATPVQQQLGQREVLDAGAGATLAALQRRGLIELRRVAQDSPGGPVWHTQVRLTRNGRAAGRALREPSDELAPDRSLLPEWLQATLEAVASAPEQTLAKIDIGRVAARRLGPHGHGYLEDASAWQYRLTPAGLAYLAMARQRCGDPSSPEES
;
A
#
# COMPACT_ATOMS: atom_id res chain seq x y z
N MET A 1 8.49 7.04 -16.90
CA MET A 1 8.15 6.05 -17.94
C MET A 1 9.12 4.89 -17.86
N VAL A 2 8.64 3.65 -17.77
CA VAL A 2 9.48 2.44 -17.67
C VAL A 2 9.92 1.99 -19.07
N GLN A 3 10.65 2.85 -19.78
CA GLN A 3 11.02 2.57 -21.16
C GLN A 3 12.06 1.44 -21.22
N GLY A 4 11.79 0.44 -22.06
CA GLY A 4 12.75 -0.60 -22.45
C GLY A 4 12.75 -1.89 -21.63
N LEU A 5 11.87 -2.09 -20.65
CA LEU A 5 11.68 -3.42 -20.02
C LEU A 5 10.75 -4.28 -20.88
N ASN A 6 11.09 -5.54 -21.10
CA ASN A 6 10.16 -6.48 -21.73
C ASN A 6 9.06 -6.91 -20.73
N MET A 7 7.93 -7.45 -21.23
CA MET A 7 6.78 -7.83 -20.40
C MET A 7 7.18 -8.72 -19.21
N ARG A 8 8.05 -9.71 -19.45
CA ARG A 8 8.53 -10.61 -18.40
C ARG A 8 9.31 -9.88 -17.29
N GLN A 9 10.23 -8.99 -17.66
CA GLN A 9 10.97 -8.15 -16.71
C GLN A 9 10.04 -7.23 -15.94
N GLN A 10 8.97 -6.71 -16.58
CA GLN A 10 7.96 -5.91 -15.91
C GLN A 10 7.19 -6.72 -14.87
N ILE A 11 6.77 -7.95 -15.21
CA ILE A 11 6.07 -8.85 -14.27
C ILE A 11 6.96 -9.17 -13.07
N TYR A 12 8.23 -9.52 -13.29
CA TYR A 12 9.18 -9.78 -12.20
C TYR A 12 9.34 -8.57 -11.29
N LEU A 13 9.51 -7.38 -11.87
CA LEU A 13 9.68 -6.16 -11.11
C LEU A 13 8.41 -5.78 -10.32
N ALA A 14 7.23 -6.02 -10.89
CA ALA A 14 5.95 -5.79 -10.23
C ALA A 14 5.74 -6.72 -9.02
N VAL A 15 6.03 -8.03 -9.18
CA VAL A 15 5.94 -9.01 -8.08
C VAL A 15 6.91 -8.66 -6.95
N LEU A 16 8.18 -8.37 -7.28
CA LEU A 16 9.17 -7.97 -6.27
C LEU A 16 8.76 -6.68 -5.54
N TYR A 17 8.14 -5.73 -6.26
CA TYR A 17 7.65 -4.49 -5.67
C TYR A 17 6.45 -4.69 -4.74
N ALA A 18 5.51 -5.57 -5.09
CA ALA A 18 4.40 -5.92 -4.22
C ALA A 18 4.91 -6.48 -2.88
N ILE A 19 5.85 -7.44 -2.94
CA ILE A 19 6.41 -8.07 -1.75
C ILE A 19 7.25 -7.07 -0.91
N ASP A 20 8.02 -6.16 -1.53
CA ASP A 20 8.73 -5.08 -0.79
C ASP A 20 7.76 -4.17 -0.03
N ARG A 21 6.59 -3.89 -0.63
CA ARG A 21 5.53 -3.11 0.02
C ARG A 21 4.90 -3.84 1.20
N ASP A 22 4.55 -5.11 1.03
CA ASP A 22 3.96 -5.92 2.10
C ASP A 22 4.92 -6.02 3.30
N ASN A 23 6.22 -6.18 3.03
CA ASN A 23 7.26 -6.14 4.05
C ASN A 23 7.34 -4.76 4.73
N GLU A 24 7.26 -3.66 3.98
CA GLU A 24 7.23 -2.32 4.57
C GLU A 24 6.01 -2.10 5.47
N GLU A 25 4.84 -2.61 5.09
CA GLU A 25 3.61 -2.53 5.89
C GLU A 25 3.68 -3.42 7.14
N ALA A 26 4.23 -4.62 7.04
CA ALA A 26 4.48 -5.48 8.20
C ALA A 26 5.44 -4.81 9.19
N GLN A 27 6.48 -4.13 8.70
CA GLN A 27 7.41 -3.39 9.55
C GLN A 27 6.77 -2.16 10.19
N LYS A 28 5.90 -1.42 9.48
CA LYS A 28 5.10 -0.35 10.08
C LYS A 28 4.22 -0.88 11.21
N ARG A 29 3.52 -2.00 10.99
CA ARG A 29 2.71 -2.66 12.03
C ARG A 29 3.54 -3.10 13.24
N ARG A 30 4.71 -3.72 13.01
CA ARG A 30 5.64 -4.10 14.09
C ARG A 30 6.14 -2.90 14.87
N TRP A 31 6.52 -1.81 14.21
CA TRP A 31 6.90 -0.57 14.89
C TRP A 31 5.80 -0.07 15.84
N HIS A 32 4.54 -0.09 15.38
CA HIS A 32 3.40 0.31 16.22
C HIS A 32 3.20 -0.61 17.42
N ALA A 33 3.58 -1.88 17.33
CA ALA A 33 3.44 -2.88 18.41
C ALA A 33 4.64 -2.90 19.38
N THR A 34 5.88 -2.92 18.88
CA THR A 34 7.10 -3.17 19.67
C THR A 34 8.00 -1.96 19.84
N ARG A 35 7.78 -0.87 19.09
CA ARG A 35 8.68 0.31 19.03
C ARG A 35 10.12 -0.02 18.63
N GLU A 36 10.36 -1.18 18.03
CA GLU A 36 11.67 -1.53 17.50
C GLU A 36 11.79 -1.12 16.03
N ARG A 37 12.86 -0.37 15.71
CA ARG A 37 13.12 0.08 14.34
C ARG A 37 14.27 -0.73 13.76
N GLN A 38 13.95 -1.70 12.90
CA GLN A 38 14.96 -2.38 12.10
C GLN A 38 15.35 -1.52 10.88
N PRO A 39 16.65 -1.30 10.61
CA PRO A 39 17.11 -0.63 9.41
C PRO A 39 16.54 -1.28 8.14
N ALA A 40 16.09 -0.45 7.20
CA ALA A 40 15.47 -0.90 5.96
C ALA A 40 16.36 -1.87 5.17
N GLU A 41 17.68 -1.71 5.26
CA GLU A 41 18.65 -2.57 4.61
C GLU A 41 18.67 -4.01 5.12
N GLN A 42 18.18 -4.25 6.34
CA GLN A 42 18.16 -5.59 6.95
C GLN A 42 16.94 -6.40 6.51
N TRP A 43 15.74 -5.79 6.49
CA TRP A 43 14.48 -6.50 6.20
C TRP A 43 14.02 -6.41 4.75
N ARG A 44 14.64 -5.58 3.90
CA ARG A 44 14.26 -5.43 2.47
C ARG A 44 14.82 -6.52 1.56
N TRP A 45 15.62 -7.45 2.09
CA TRP A 45 16.07 -8.60 1.32
C TRP A 45 14.96 -9.64 1.24
N ILE A 46 14.46 -9.89 0.03
CA ILE A 46 13.39 -10.83 -0.26
C ILE A 46 14.03 -12.14 -0.72
N THR A 47 13.68 -13.26 -0.08
CA THR A 47 14.12 -14.58 -0.53
C THR A 47 13.43 -14.93 -1.85
N TYR A 48 14.22 -15.05 -2.92
CA TYR A 48 13.73 -15.45 -4.23
C TYR A 48 13.70 -16.96 -4.39
N GLY A 49 14.78 -17.63 -3.97
CA GLY A 49 14.90 -19.07 -4.11
C GLY A 49 15.83 -19.66 -3.07
N VAL A 50 15.65 -20.95 -2.82
CA VAL A 50 16.41 -21.73 -1.85
C VAL A 50 17.00 -22.92 -2.60
N ASP A 51 18.31 -23.08 -2.53
CA ASP A 51 19.04 -24.17 -3.17
C ASP A 51 19.02 -25.40 -2.26
N HIS A 52 17.84 -26.02 -2.16
CA HIS A 52 17.61 -27.24 -1.39
C HIS A 52 16.56 -28.10 -2.10
N PRO A 53 16.75 -29.43 -2.22
CA PRO A 53 15.82 -30.31 -2.94
C PRO A 53 14.39 -30.32 -2.37
N ALA A 54 14.26 -30.15 -1.06
CA ALA A 54 12.97 -30.07 -0.37
C ALA A 54 12.48 -28.63 -0.14
N ALA A 55 13.06 -27.64 -0.82
CA ALA A 55 12.62 -26.26 -0.67
C ALA A 55 11.22 -26.07 -1.25
N GLU A 56 10.33 -25.48 -0.45
CA GLU A 56 9.05 -24.99 -0.94
C GLU A 56 9.25 -23.73 -1.81
N ALA A 57 8.32 -23.52 -2.73
CA ALA A 57 8.30 -22.31 -3.55
C ALA A 57 8.16 -21.07 -2.65
N THR A 58 9.06 -20.10 -2.81
CA THR A 58 9.00 -18.82 -2.09
C THR A 58 7.78 -18.01 -2.50
N PRO A 59 7.34 -17.01 -1.71
CA PRO A 59 6.25 -16.12 -2.11
C PRO A 59 6.46 -15.46 -3.48
N VAL A 60 7.72 -15.15 -3.84
CA VAL A 60 8.07 -14.63 -5.18
C VAL A 60 7.81 -15.68 -6.24
N GLN A 61 8.29 -16.91 -6.05
CA GLN A 61 8.10 -18.01 -7.01
C GLN A 61 6.62 -18.38 -7.16
N GLN A 62 5.86 -18.40 -6.06
CA GLN A 62 4.42 -18.64 -6.09
C GLN A 62 3.69 -17.59 -6.93
N GLN A 63 3.92 -16.29 -6.69
CA GLN A 63 3.28 -15.22 -7.45
C GLN A 63 3.72 -15.18 -8.93
N LEU A 64 4.97 -15.54 -9.24
CA LEU A 64 5.44 -15.67 -10.62
C LEU A 64 4.84 -16.90 -11.31
N GLY A 65 4.65 -18.00 -10.57
CA GLY A 65 4.02 -19.22 -11.06
C GLY A 65 2.54 -19.02 -11.39
N GLN A 66 1.80 -18.29 -10.54
CA GLN A 66 0.41 -17.90 -10.81
C GLN A 66 0.24 -17.05 -12.08
N ARG A 67 1.31 -16.36 -12.51
CA ARG A 67 1.36 -15.55 -13.73
C ARG A 67 2.01 -16.29 -14.90
N GLU A 68 2.29 -17.59 -14.74
CA GLU A 68 2.87 -18.48 -15.75
C GLU A 68 4.22 -17.99 -16.32
N VAL A 69 4.97 -17.18 -15.56
CA VAL A 69 6.28 -16.66 -15.98
C VAL A 69 7.45 -17.29 -15.23
N LEU A 70 7.20 -18.27 -14.36
CA LEU A 70 8.25 -19.02 -13.70
C LEU A 70 8.71 -20.18 -14.60
N ASP A 71 9.89 -20.06 -15.20
CA ASP A 71 10.50 -21.07 -16.07
C ASP A 71 12.04 -21.05 -15.94
N ALA A 72 12.73 -21.88 -16.72
CA ALA A 72 14.20 -21.97 -16.75
C ALA A 72 14.92 -20.64 -17.07
N GLY A 73 14.24 -19.64 -17.66
CA GLY A 73 14.73 -18.29 -17.94
C GLY A 73 14.64 -17.30 -16.77
N ALA A 74 14.25 -17.75 -15.58
CA ALA A 74 14.20 -16.97 -14.34
C ALA A 74 15.52 -16.26 -14.02
N GLY A 75 16.64 -16.99 -14.04
CA GLY A 75 17.97 -16.44 -13.73
C GLY A 75 18.40 -15.34 -14.71
N ALA A 76 18.13 -15.52 -16.01
CA ALA A 76 18.43 -14.52 -17.02
C ALA A 76 17.61 -13.23 -16.83
N THR A 77 16.36 -13.35 -16.36
CA THR A 77 15.48 -12.21 -16.07
C THR A 77 16.01 -11.40 -14.89
N LEU A 78 16.39 -12.07 -13.79
CA LEU A 78 16.99 -11.42 -12.63
C LEU A 78 18.32 -10.74 -13.01
N ALA A 79 19.19 -11.42 -13.77
CA ALA A 79 20.44 -10.84 -14.24
C ALA A 79 20.21 -9.59 -15.12
N ALA A 80 19.17 -9.59 -15.96
CA ALA A 80 18.81 -8.42 -16.76
C ALA A 80 18.32 -7.24 -15.90
N LEU A 81 17.50 -7.50 -14.88
CA LEU A 81 17.04 -6.46 -13.94
C LEU A 81 18.20 -5.90 -13.10
N GLN A 82 19.14 -6.75 -12.69
CA GLN A 82 20.34 -6.33 -11.96
C GLN A 82 21.26 -5.46 -12.84
N ARG A 83 21.53 -5.87 -14.08
CA ARG A 83 22.33 -5.06 -15.03
C ARG A 83 21.74 -3.68 -15.30
N ARG A 84 20.42 -3.55 -15.21
CA ARG A 84 19.70 -2.27 -15.32
C ARG A 84 19.69 -1.46 -14.02
N GLY A 85 20.32 -1.95 -12.96
CA GLY A 85 20.37 -1.27 -11.66
C GLY A 85 19.02 -1.21 -10.94
N LEU A 86 18.09 -2.11 -11.27
CA LEU A 86 16.74 -2.14 -10.67
C LEU A 86 16.69 -3.04 -9.44
N ILE A 87 17.52 -4.08 -9.41
CA ILE A 87 17.64 -4.98 -8.26
C ILE A 87 19.10 -5.20 -7.90
N GLU A 88 19.31 -5.63 -6.67
CA GLU A 88 20.54 -6.26 -6.21
C GLU A 88 20.25 -7.73 -5.91
N LEU A 89 21.23 -8.58 -6.23
CA LEU A 89 21.21 -10.00 -5.88
C LEU A 89 22.31 -10.27 -4.87
N ARG A 90 22.01 -11.13 -3.91
CA ARG A 90 23.02 -11.76 -3.08
C ARG A 90 22.70 -13.23 -2.88
N ARG A 91 23.74 -14.01 -2.64
CA ARG A 91 23.62 -15.41 -2.22
C ARG A 91 24.15 -15.51 -0.79
N VAL A 92 23.34 -16.03 0.10
CA VAL A 92 23.68 -16.15 1.53
C VAL A 92 23.48 -17.59 1.97
N ALA A 93 24.40 -18.11 2.77
CA ALA A 93 24.20 -19.37 3.47
C ALA A 93 23.34 -19.09 4.72
N GLN A 94 22.36 -19.94 4.96
CA GLN A 94 21.58 -19.94 6.19
C GLN A 94 21.68 -21.31 6.82
N ASP A 95 21.99 -21.34 8.11
CA ASP A 95 22.12 -22.59 8.85
C ASP A 95 20.77 -23.31 8.93
N SER A 96 20.80 -24.61 8.67
CA SER A 96 19.67 -25.52 8.84
C SER A 96 20.12 -26.77 9.60
N PRO A 97 19.20 -27.55 10.18
CA PRO A 97 19.54 -28.81 10.84
C PRO A 97 20.31 -29.81 9.94
N GLY A 98 20.16 -29.71 8.61
CA GLY A 98 20.85 -30.55 7.62
C GLY A 98 22.15 -29.95 7.07
N GLY A 99 22.64 -28.83 7.63
CA GLY A 99 23.78 -28.08 7.12
C GLY A 99 23.39 -26.76 6.45
N PRO A 100 24.36 -25.97 5.95
CA PRO A 100 24.10 -24.67 5.37
C PRO A 100 23.30 -24.80 4.06
N VAL A 101 22.19 -24.10 4.00
CA VAL A 101 21.35 -23.99 2.80
C VAL A 101 21.60 -22.64 2.14
N TRP A 102 21.75 -22.63 0.82
CA TRP A 102 22.01 -21.39 0.09
C TRP A 102 20.71 -20.73 -0.35
N HIS A 103 20.54 -19.46 0.03
CA HIS A 103 19.41 -18.63 -0.36
C HIS A 103 19.86 -17.61 -1.39
N THR A 104 19.12 -17.50 -2.49
CA THR A 104 19.20 -16.37 -3.40
C THR A 104 18.23 -15.31 -2.91
N GLN A 105 18.76 -14.14 -2.55
CA GLN A 105 17.98 -13.02 -2.08
C GLN A 105 18.08 -11.84 -3.05
N VAL A 106 16.96 -11.12 -3.16
CA VAL A 106 16.78 -9.99 -4.07
C VAL A 106 16.38 -8.77 -3.23
N ARG A 107 16.91 -7.61 -3.60
CA ARG A 107 16.48 -6.32 -3.04
C ARG A 107 16.21 -5.34 -4.17
N LEU A 108 15.10 -4.59 -4.07
CA LEU A 108 14.87 -3.48 -4.99
C LEU A 108 15.76 -2.30 -4.67
N THR A 109 16.40 -1.74 -5.70
CA THR A 109 17.09 -0.46 -5.57
C THR A 109 16.07 0.68 -5.48
N ARG A 110 16.54 1.91 -5.26
CA ARG A 110 15.68 3.10 -5.36
C ARG A 110 15.04 3.21 -6.75
N ASN A 111 15.81 2.94 -7.80
CA ASN A 111 15.33 2.97 -9.19
C ASN A 111 14.37 1.81 -9.46
N GLY A 112 14.66 0.62 -8.93
CA GLY A 112 13.75 -0.53 -8.99
C GLY A 112 12.39 -0.26 -8.37
N ARG A 113 12.36 0.37 -7.19
CA ARG A 113 11.10 0.78 -6.54
C ARG A 113 10.35 1.84 -7.33
N ALA A 114 11.05 2.82 -7.89
CA ALA A 114 10.42 3.84 -8.73
C ALA A 114 9.80 3.22 -9.99
N ALA A 115 10.52 2.30 -10.63
CA ALA A 115 10.04 1.57 -11.79
C ALA A 115 8.89 0.62 -11.46
N GLY A 116 8.98 -0.18 -10.39
CA GLY A 116 7.90 -1.06 -9.91
C GLY A 116 6.61 -0.29 -9.58
N ARG A 117 6.73 0.89 -8.96
CA ARG A 117 5.60 1.79 -8.73
C ARG A 117 4.94 2.28 -10.02
N ALA A 118 5.73 2.52 -11.06
CA ALA A 118 5.25 2.98 -12.36
C ALA A 118 4.72 1.84 -13.25
N LEU A 119 5.07 0.58 -12.96
CA LEU A 119 4.52 -0.62 -13.60
C LEU A 119 3.21 -1.06 -12.99
N ARG A 120 2.93 -0.63 -11.77
CA ARG A 120 1.56 -0.56 -11.32
C ARG A 120 0.87 0.34 -12.34
N GLU A 121 -0.05 -0.21 -13.14
CA GLU A 121 -1.18 0.61 -13.57
C GLU A 121 -1.72 1.32 -12.31
N PRO A 122 -2.35 2.48 -12.40
CA PRO A 122 -3.27 2.88 -11.35
C PRO A 122 -4.35 1.79 -11.30
N SER A 123 -4.03 0.64 -10.70
CA SER A 123 -4.99 -0.39 -10.41
C SER A 123 -6.07 0.34 -9.65
N ASP A 124 -7.30 0.04 -10.05
CA ASP A 124 -8.42 -0.19 -9.17
C ASP A 124 -8.01 -1.11 -7.97
N GLU A 125 -7.00 -0.75 -7.18
CA GLU A 125 -7.29 -0.48 -5.77
C GLU A 125 -8.48 0.41 -5.92
N LEU A 126 -9.70 -0.10 -5.69
CA LEU A 126 -10.92 0.71 -5.57
C LEU A 126 -10.37 1.99 -5.01
N ALA A 127 -10.22 3.03 -5.85
CA ALA A 127 -9.77 4.27 -5.31
C ALA A 127 -10.81 4.45 -4.19
N PRO A 128 -10.44 4.66 -2.91
CA PRO A 128 -11.45 5.23 -2.03
C PRO A 128 -11.98 6.36 -2.88
N ASP A 129 -13.23 6.17 -3.34
CA ASP A 129 -13.76 6.83 -4.54
C ASP A 129 -13.20 8.23 -4.45
N ARG A 130 -12.42 8.76 -5.41
CA ARG A 130 -11.60 9.96 -5.08
C ARG A 130 -12.46 11.13 -4.55
N SER A 131 -13.78 11.00 -4.62
CA SER A 131 -14.79 11.82 -3.96
C SER A 131 -15.26 11.41 -2.54
N LEU A 132 -14.89 10.26 -1.97
CA LEU A 132 -15.16 9.75 -0.62
C LEU A 132 -13.87 9.71 0.23
N LEU A 133 -13.95 10.35 1.39
CA LEU A 133 -12.94 10.36 2.43
C LEU A 133 -12.70 8.94 2.98
N PRO A 134 -11.49 8.66 3.50
CA PRO A 134 -11.25 7.49 4.35
C PRO A 134 -12.29 7.39 5.49
N GLU A 135 -12.71 6.17 5.83
CA GLU A 135 -13.77 5.88 6.81
C GLU A 135 -13.60 6.65 8.14
N TRP A 136 -12.38 6.71 8.69
CA TRP A 136 -12.12 7.42 9.94
C TRP A 136 -12.29 8.96 9.84
N LEU A 137 -12.08 9.55 8.65
CA LEU A 137 -12.37 10.97 8.38
C LEU A 137 -13.85 11.21 8.15
N GLN A 138 -14.52 10.28 7.47
CA GLN A 138 -15.97 10.33 7.29
C GLN A 138 -16.70 10.22 8.64
N ALA A 139 -16.33 9.27 9.49
CA ALA A 139 -16.87 9.12 10.84
C ALA A 139 -16.67 10.41 11.68
N THR A 140 -15.55 11.11 11.48
CA THR A 140 -15.32 12.40 12.14
C THR A 140 -16.31 13.46 11.65
N LEU A 141 -16.56 13.58 10.34
CA LEU A 141 -17.57 14.51 9.81
C LEU A 141 -18.99 14.16 10.26
N GLU A 142 -19.32 12.87 10.29
CA GLU A 142 -20.63 12.39 10.76
C GLU A 142 -20.83 12.66 12.25
N ALA A 143 -19.78 12.58 13.07
CA ALA A 143 -19.81 12.97 14.48
C ALA A 143 -20.09 14.47 14.65
N VAL A 144 -19.46 15.33 13.83
CA VAL A 144 -19.76 16.78 13.84
C VAL A 144 -21.18 17.06 13.36
N ALA A 145 -21.64 16.36 12.31
CA ALA A 145 -23.00 16.50 11.77
C ALA A 145 -24.09 16.07 12.77
N SER A 146 -23.80 15.05 13.57
CA SER A 146 -24.73 14.51 14.57
C SER A 146 -24.72 15.30 15.88
N ALA A 147 -23.74 16.19 16.06
CA ALA A 147 -23.62 16.99 17.26
C ALA A 147 -24.63 18.17 17.28
N PRO A 148 -25.05 18.64 18.47
CA PRO A 148 -25.88 19.82 18.60
C PRO A 148 -25.25 21.02 17.87
N GLU A 149 -26.08 21.79 17.16
CA GLU A 149 -25.65 22.93 16.33
C GLU A 149 -24.63 22.59 15.22
N GLN A 150 -24.41 21.30 14.96
CA GLN A 150 -23.40 20.78 14.03
C GLN A 150 -21.98 21.26 14.40
N THR A 151 -21.72 21.35 15.71
CA THR A 151 -20.44 21.79 16.27
C THR A 151 -19.88 20.72 17.21
N LEU A 152 -18.57 20.53 17.20
CA LEU A 152 -17.90 19.57 18.06
C LEU A 152 -16.64 20.21 18.69
N ALA A 153 -16.35 19.86 19.94
CA ALA A 153 -15.20 20.43 20.62
C ALA A 153 -13.89 19.96 19.95
N LYS A 154 -12.92 20.87 19.84
CA LYS A 154 -11.63 20.59 19.19
C LYS A 154 -10.86 19.44 19.85
N ILE A 155 -11.08 19.21 21.14
CA ILE A 155 -10.46 18.12 21.90
C ILE A 155 -10.99 16.74 21.47
N ASP A 156 -12.23 16.69 20.99
CA ASP A 156 -12.89 15.45 20.55
C ASP A 156 -12.53 15.12 19.09
N ILE A 157 -11.89 16.05 18.38
CA ILE A 157 -11.39 15.87 17.02
C ILE A 157 -9.88 15.69 17.07
N GLY A 158 -9.40 14.52 16.64
CA GLY A 158 -7.97 14.24 16.56
C GLY A 158 -7.23 15.27 15.69
N ARG A 159 -6.03 15.70 16.11
CA ARG A 159 -5.23 16.73 15.41
C ARG A 159 -5.02 16.46 13.91
N VAL A 160 -4.88 15.18 13.53
CA VAL A 160 -4.71 14.78 12.13
C VAL A 160 -6.02 14.93 11.34
N ALA A 161 -7.17 14.63 11.96
CA ALA A 161 -8.49 14.85 11.38
C ALA A 161 -8.75 16.34 11.19
N ALA A 162 -8.53 17.15 12.23
CA ALA A 162 -8.68 18.61 12.18
C ALA A 162 -7.83 19.24 11.06
N ARG A 163 -6.57 18.83 10.90
CA ARG A 163 -5.70 19.34 9.84
C ARG A 163 -6.17 18.96 8.44
N ARG A 164 -6.69 17.73 8.26
CA ARG A 164 -7.13 17.24 6.95
C ARG A 164 -8.52 17.72 6.55
N LEU A 165 -9.45 17.85 7.50
CA LEU A 165 -10.81 18.32 7.24
C LEU A 165 -10.92 19.84 7.29
N GLY A 166 -10.00 20.52 7.96
CA GLY A 166 -9.99 21.97 8.11
C GLY A 166 -9.57 22.74 6.85
N PRO A 167 -9.38 24.07 6.96
CA PRO A 167 -9.18 24.99 5.83
C PRO A 167 -7.95 24.68 4.96
N HIS A 168 -6.90 24.09 5.56
CA HIS A 168 -5.67 23.72 4.85
C HIS A 168 -5.72 22.32 4.23
N GLY A 169 -6.85 21.63 4.35
CA GLY A 169 -7.10 20.33 3.75
C GLY A 169 -8.34 20.38 2.85
N HIS A 170 -9.38 19.62 3.21
CA HIS A 170 -10.61 19.51 2.43
C HIS A 170 -11.57 20.70 2.62
N GLY A 171 -11.39 21.54 3.65
CA GLY A 171 -12.26 22.70 3.91
C GLY A 171 -13.68 22.30 4.33
N TYR A 172 -13.87 21.10 4.86
CA TYR A 172 -15.16 20.59 5.36
C TYR A 172 -15.45 21.02 6.80
N LEU A 173 -14.43 21.40 7.55
CA LEU A 173 -14.52 21.99 8.87
C LEU A 173 -13.94 23.40 8.87
N GLU A 174 -14.56 24.26 9.67
CA GLU A 174 -14.04 25.59 10.00
C GLU A 174 -14.09 25.81 11.51
N ASP A 175 -13.28 26.76 11.98
CA ASP A 175 -13.30 27.20 13.36
C ASP A 175 -14.61 27.93 13.66
N ALA A 176 -15.50 27.31 14.44
CA ALA A 176 -16.73 27.94 14.91
C ALA A 176 -16.44 28.88 16.08
N SER A 177 -15.47 28.50 16.92
CA SER A 177 -14.97 29.27 18.04
C SER A 177 -13.53 28.87 18.37
N ALA A 178 -12.95 29.48 19.41
CA ALA A 178 -11.64 29.06 19.92
C ALA A 178 -11.60 27.56 20.29
N TRP A 179 -12.74 26.97 20.66
CA TRP A 179 -12.84 25.64 21.26
C TRP A 179 -13.63 24.62 20.43
N GLN A 180 -14.26 25.03 19.33
CA GLN A 180 -15.14 24.16 18.55
C GLN A 180 -14.86 24.27 17.05
N TYR A 181 -15.04 23.16 16.36
CA TYR A 181 -15.16 23.10 14.90
C TYR A 181 -16.64 23.00 14.51
N ARG A 182 -17.00 23.54 13.35
CA ARG A 182 -18.31 23.30 12.71
C ARG A 182 -18.13 22.82 11.28
N LEU A 183 -19.18 22.22 10.73
CA LEU A 183 -19.26 21.89 9.31
C LEU A 183 -19.41 23.16 8.45
N THR A 184 -18.66 23.18 7.34
CA THR A 184 -18.87 24.15 6.27
C THR A 184 -19.97 23.67 5.31
N PRO A 185 -20.49 24.54 4.42
CA PRO A 185 -21.39 24.12 3.35
C PRO A 185 -20.81 23.00 2.46
N ALA A 186 -19.49 23.02 2.24
CA ALA A 186 -18.81 21.98 1.47
C ALA A 186 -18.80 20.62 2.21
N GLY A 187 -18.63 20.62 3.52
CA GLY A 187 -18.72 19.42 4.35
C GLY A 187 -20.13 18.81 4.36
N LEU A 188 -21.16 19.66 4.39
CA LEU A 188 -22.56 19.23 4.30
C LEU A 188 -22.90 18.63 2.93
N ALA A 189 -22.46 19.28 1.85
CA ALA A 189 -22.64 18.77 0.49
C ALA A 189 -21.97 17.40 0.29
N TYR A 190 -20.76 17.23 0.84
CA TYR A 190 -20.06 15.95 0.84
C TYR A 190 -20.86 14.85 1.55
N LEU A 191 -21.38 15.11 2.75
CA LEU A 191 -22.15 14.11 3.50
C LEU A 191 -23.47 13.74 2.81
N ALA A 192 -24.14 14.71 2.17
CA ALA A 192 -25.34 14.45 1.40
C ALA A 192 -25.06 13.54 0.19
N MET A 193 -23.98 13.82 -0.56
CA MET A 193 -23.54 12.98 -1.68
C MET A 193 -23.15 11.56 -1.21
N ALA A 194 -22.39 11.45 -0.11
CA ALA A 194 -21.95 10.16 0.42
C ALA A 194 -23.12 9.27 0.85
N ARG A 195 -24.18 9.86 1.44
CA ARG A 195 -25.39 9.12 1.84
C ARG A 195 -26.20 8.61 0.64
N GLN A 196 -26.31 9.39 -0.43
CA GLN A 196 -27.03 8.97 -1.65
C GLN A 196 -26.34 7.80 -2.35
N ARG A 197 -25.00 7.73 -2.29
CA ARG A 197 -24.24 6.62 -2.89
C ARG A 197 -24.22 5.34 -2.07
N CYS A 198 -24.41 5.44 -0.75
CA CYS A 198 -24.48 4.27 0.12
C CYS A 198 -25.91 3.70 0.25
N GLY A 199 -26.90 4.40 -0.31
CA GLY A 199 -28.33 4.16 -0.14
C GLY A 199 -29.02 3.35 -1.24
N ASP A 200 -28.31 2.64 -2.12
CA ASP A 200 -28.97 1.81 -3.14
C ASP A 200 -28.60 0.32 -3.07
N PRO A 201 -29.37 -0.46 -2.31
CA PRO A 201 -29.62 -1.85 -2.60
C PRO A 201 -31.09 -2.02 -3.01
N SER A 202 -31.38 -1.84 -4.30
CA SER A 202 -32.59 -2.30 -5.03
C SER A 202 -33.72 -1.29 -5.17
N SER A 203 -33.87 -0.76 -6.38
CA SER A 203 -35.19 -0.53 -6.98
C SER A 203 -35.37 -1.49 -8.17
N PRO A 204 -36.29 -2.48 -8.09
CA PRO A 204 -36.93 -3.05 -9.26
C PRO A 204 -38.28 -2.35 -9.46
N GLU A 205 -38.35 -1.44 -10.43
CA GLU A 205 -39.56 -0.95 -11.10
C GLU A 205 -39.10 -0.60 -12.52
N GLU A 206 -39.77 -0.87 -13.63
CA GLU A 206 -40.99 -1.58 -14.00
C GLU A 206 -40.94 -1.54 -15.54
N SER A 207 -41.17 -2.67 -16.22
CA SER A 207 -41.84 -2.79 -17.54
C SER A 207 -41.75 -4.21 -18.05
#